data_AF-A0A6P7HFL5-F1
#
_entry.id   AF-A0A6P7HFL5-F1
#
_cell.length_a   1.000
_cell.length_b   1.000
_cell.length_c   1.000
_cell.angle_alpha   90.00
_cell.angle_beta   90.00
_cell.angle_gamma   90.00
#
_symmetry.space_group_name_H-M   'P 1'
#
loop_
_entity.id
_entity.type
_entity.pdbx_description
1 polymer ?
#
loop_
_entity_poly.entity_id
_entity_poly.type
_entity_poly.pdbx_seq_one_letter_code
_entity_poly.pdbx_strand_id
1 'polypeptide(L)'
;MSIVLIVFPGAPTPTPEAVMAEKELDATIERHVKEFLEQGDKQFSEILHSLMSIHVEGLPPGGGWASKRTLVERIFQELCPEQAESISQSCDFSFNY
;
A
#
# COMPACT_ATOMS: atom_id res chain seq x y z
N MET A 1 -5.93 16.41 8.62
CA MET A 1 -5.07 16.07 9.78
C MET A 1 -3.82 16.92 9.71
N SER A 2 -3.31 17.43 10.84
CA SER A 2 -2.08 18.23 10.89
C SER A 2 -1.03 17.52 11.74
N ILE A 3 0.22 17.48 11.27
CA ILE A 3 1.35 16.88 11.98
C ILE A 3 2.56 17.81 11.91
N VAL A 4 3.31 17.90 13.02
CA VAL A 4 4.59 18.60 13.09
C VAL A 4 5.63 17.60 13.58
N LEU A 5 6.68 17.39 12.78
CA LEU A 5 7.76 16.44 13.08
C LEU A 5 9.06 17.23 13.31
N ILE A 6 9.56 17.21 14.54
CA ILE A 6 10.79 17.91 14.95
C ILE A 6 11.89 16.87 15.15
N VAL A 7 12.99 16.99 14.40
CA VAL A 7 14.09 16.03 14.39
C VAL A 7 15.31 16.64 15.08
N PHE A 8 15.84 15.94 16.09
CA PHE A 8 17.06 16.35 16.80
C PHE A 8 18.30 15.59 16.29
N PRO A 9 19.52 16.10 16.55
CA PRO A 9 20.74 15.30 16.36
C PRO A 9 20.64 13.96 17.09
N GLY A 10 20.92 12.85 16.40
CA GLY A 10 20.75 11.50 16.92
C GLY A 10 19.42 10.82 16.58
N ALA A 11 18.53 11.48 15.84
CA ALA A 11 17.37 10.82 15.26
C ALA A 11 17.78 9.69 14.29
N PRO A 12 16.93 8.66 14.11
CA PRO A 12 17.22 7.55 13.21
C PRO A 12 17.50 8.05 11.79
N THR A 13 18.63 7.64 11.23
CA THR A 13 18.96 7.87 9.82
C THR A 13 18.50 6.67 8.99
N PRO A 14 18.13 6.87 7.72
CA PRO A 14 17.87 5.76 6.81
C PRO A 14 19.09 4.83 6.74
N THR A 15 18.87 3.53 6.92
CA THR A 15 19.92 2.53 6.75
C THR A 15 19.78 1.84 5.38
N PRO A 16 20.87 1.38 4.76
CA PRO A 16 20.81 0.63 3.51
C PRO A 16 19.90 -0.59 3.59
N GLU A 17 19.90 -1.28 4.74
CA GLU A 17 19.07 -2.45 5.00
C GLU A 17 17.58 -2.09 5.00
N ALA A 18 17.20 -0.98 5.64
CA ALA A 18 15.80 -0.53 5.64
C ALA A 18 15.31 -0.12 4.25
N VAL A 19 16.19 0.52 3.46
CA VAL A 19 15.87 0.88 2.06
C VAL A 19 15.71 -0.35 1.18
N MET A 20 16.54 -1.38 1.39
CA MET A 20 16.44 -2.63 0.64
C MET A 20 15.17 -3.40 1.02
N ALA A 21 14.87 -3.52 2.31
CA ALA A 21 13.65 -4.17 2.80
C ALA A 21 12.38 -3.49 2.27
N GLU A 22 12.36 -2.16 2.21
CA GLU A 22 11.24 -1.40 1.65
C GLU A 22 11.02 -1.73 0.16
N LYS A 23 12.11 -1.83 -0.62
CA LYS A 23 12.02 -2.20 -2.04
C LYS A 23 11.54 -3.64 -2.25
N GLU A 24 12.01 -4.57 -1.43
CA GLU A 24 11.58 -5.97 -1.49
C GLU A 24 10.10 -6.13 -1.16
N LEU A 25 9.62 -5.39 -0.16
CA LEU A 25 8.21 -5.33 0.19
C LEU A 25 7.37 -4.75 -0.96
N ASP A 26 7.80 -3.64 -1.54
CA ASP A 26 7.08 -3.00 -2.65
C ASP A 26 6.96 -3.94 -3.86
N ALA A 27 8.02 -4.65 -4.21
CA ALA A 27 8.01 -5.66 -5.28
C ALA A 27 7.08 -6.85 -4.95
N THR A 28 7.04 -7.27 -3.68
CA THR A 28 6.13 -8.33 -3.21
C THR A 28 4.67 -7.92 -3.33
N ILE A 29 4.34 -6.69 -2.93
CA ILE A 29 3.00 -6.11 -3.05
C ILE A 29 2.61 -6.02 -4.54
N GLU A 30 3.50 -5.54 -5.40
CA GLU A 30 3.25 -5.46 -6.84
C GLU A 30 2.94 -6.82 -7.46
N ARG A 31 3.68 -7.86 -7.06
CA ARG A 31 3.42 -9.23 -7.51
C ARG A 31 2.02 -9.70 -7.12
N HIS A 32 1.61 -9.50 -5.87
CA HIS A 32 0.29 -9.93 -5.41
C HIS A 32 -0.85 -9.14 -6.06
N VAL A 33 -0.70 -7.84 -6.30
CA VAL A 33 -1.69 -7.05 -7.04
C VAL A 33 -1.90 -7.62 -8.45
N LYS A 34 -0.82 -7.96 -9.14
CA LYS A 34 -0.89 -8.60 -10.47
C LYS A 34 -1.58 -9.96 -10.40
N GLU A 35 -1.22 -10.80 -9.43
CA GLU A 35 -1.85 -12.11 -9.23
C GLU A 35 -3.37 -12.00 -9.00
N PHE A 36 -3.83 -11.03 -8.20
CA PHE A 36 -5.27 -10.82 -7.96
C PHE A 36 -6.02 -10.29 -9.18
N LEU A 37 -5.39 -9.39 -9.96
CA LEU A 37 -5.94 -8.95 -11.24
C LEU A 37 -6.13 -10.11 -12.23
N GLU A 38 -5.16 -11.03 -12.28
CA GLU A 38 -5.24 -12.23 -13.13
C GLU A 38 -6.31 -13.23 -12.64
N GLN A 39 -6.56 -13.28 -11.33
CA GLN A 39 -7.60 -14.12 -10.72
C GLN A 39 -9.02 -13.57 -10.93
N GLY A 40 -9.14 -12.32 -11.39
CA GLY A 40 -10.41 -11.71 -11.78
C GLY A 40 -10.92 -10.61 -10.87
N ASP A 41 -10.15 -10.18 -9.87
CA ASP A 41 -10.44 -8.97 -9.10
C ASP A 41 -10.36 -7.77 -10.07
N LYS A 42 -11.43 -6.99 -10.18
CA LYS A 42 -11.52 -5.87 -11.13
C LYS A 42 -11.70 -4.53 -10.45
N GLN A 43 -12.01 -4.54 -9.15
CA GLN A 43 -12.19 -3.33 -8.38
C GLN A 43 -11.05 -3.18 -7.38
N PHE A 44 -10.66 -1.94 -7.15
CA PHE A 44 -9.59 -1.63 -6.21
C PHE A 44 -9.91 -2.10 -4.77
N SER A 45 -11.18 -2.05 -4.36
CA SER A 45 -11.63 -2.54 -3.05
C SER A 45 -11.48 -4.05 -2.88
N GLU A 46 -11.73 -4.83 -3.93
CA GLU A 46 -11.56 -6.29 -3.94
C GLU A 46 -10.08 -6.63 -3.76
N ILE A 47 -9.20 -5.98 -4.52
CA ILE A 47 -7.74 -6.17 -4.40
C ILE A 47 -7.23 -5.80 -3.01
N LEU A 48 -7.68 -4.67 -2.45
CA LEU A 48 -7.29 -4.28 -1.09
C LEU A 48 -7.74 -5.32 -0.05
N HIS A 49 -8.95 -5.85 -0.19
CA HIS A 49 -9.45 -6.89 0.71
C HIS A 49 -8.65 -8.20 0.57
N SER A 50 -8.37 -8.62 -0.67
CA SER A 50 -7.53 -9.79 -0.98
C SER A 50 -6.11 -9.62 -0.41
N LEU A 51 -5.49 -8.45 -0.56
CA LEU A 51 -4.20 -8.12 0.04
C LEU A 51 -4.22 -8.14 1.57
N MET A 52 -5.28 -7.61 2.20
CA MET A 52 -5.42 -7.65 3.66
C MET A 52 -5.64 -9.05 4.21
N SER A 53 -6.13 -9.98 3.38
CA SER A 53 -6.32 -11.38 3.77
C SER A 53 -5.03 -12.22 3.76
N ILE A 54 -4.00 -11.77 3.02
CA ILE A 54 -2.69 -12.44 3.00
C ILE A 54 -1.78 -11.91 4.10
N HIS A 55 -0.92 -12.79 4.61
CA HIS A 55 0.13 -12.38 5.54
C HIS A 55 1.37 -11.95 4.76
N VAL A 56 1.71 -10.66 4.84
CA VAL A 56 2.93 -10.10 4.26
C VAL A 56 3.82 -9.60 5.38
N GLU A 57 5.04 -10.12 5.44
CA GLU A 57 6.05 -9.68 6.40
C GLU A 57 6.64 -8.32 5.98
N GLY A 58 7.23 -7.59 6.94
CA GLY A 58 7.94 -6.34 6.66
C GLY A 58 7.06 -5.10 6.51
N LEU A 59 5.73 -5.21 6.66
CA LEU A 59 4.84 -4.04 6.64
C LEU A 59 5.28 -2.98 7.69
N PRO A 60 5.15 -1.67 7.37
CA PRO A 60 5.56 -0.62 8.29
C PRO A 60 4.84 -0.74 9.66
N PRO A 61 5.58 -0.72 10.78
CA PRO A 61 4.98 -0.85 12.09
C PRO A 61 4.01 0.29 12.37
N GLY A 62 2.84 -0.03 12.92
CA GLY A 62 1.74 0.91 13.16
C GLY A 62 0.94 1.28 11.91
N GLY A 63 1.60 1.57 10.80
CA GLY A 63 0.96 1.97 9.54
C GLY A 63 0.32 0.81 8.75
N GLY A 64 0.89 -0.40 8.82
CA GLY A 64 0.37 -1.60 8.15
C GLY A 64 0.05 -1.38 6.67
N TRP A 65 -1.01 -2.03 6.18
CA TRP A 65 -1.50 -1.88 4.80
C TRP A 65 -1.94 -0.44 4.46
N ALA A 66 -2.45 0.32 5.43
CA ALA A 66 -2.86 1.70 5.19
C ALA A 66 -1.69 2.58 4.72
N SER A 67 -0.49 2.35 5.26
CA SER A 67 0.72 3.07 4.83
C SER A 67 1.18 2.74 3.40
N LYS A 68 0.79 1.57 2.87
CA LYS A 68 1.14 1.11 1.52
C LYS A 68 0.02 1.32 0.51
N ARG A 69 -1.13 1.84 0.92
CA ARG A 69 -2.29 2.06 0.05
C ARG A 69 -1.94 2.85 -1.22
N THR A 70 -1.19 3.94 -1.09
CA THR A 70 -0.79 4.79 -2.23
C THR A 70 0.06 4.03 -3.26
N LEU A 71 0.89 3.08 -2.82
CA LEU A 71 1.64 2.22 -3.73
C LEU A 71 0.68 1.30 -4.50
N VAL A 72 -0.26 0.66 -3.81
CA VAL A 72 -1.27 -0.22 -4.44
C VAL A 72 -2.13 0.56 -5.43
N GLU A 73 -2.57 1.77 -5.06
CA GLU A 73 -3.33 2.67 -5.94
C GLU A 73 -2.57 2.95 -7.23
N ARG A 74 -1.28 3.32 -7.10
CA ARG A 74 -0.43 3.60 -8.26
C ARG A 74 -0.29 2.37 -9.17
N ILE A 75 0.03 1.21 -8.61
CA ILE A 75 0.19 -0.03 -9.38
C ILE A 75 -1.11 -0.38 -10.09
N PHE A 76 -2.25 -0.27 -9.39
CA PHE A 76 -3.55 -0.54 -9.98
C PHE A 76 -3.90 0.43 -11.11
N GLN A 77 -3.61 1.74 -10.97
CA GLN A 77 -3.81 2.72 -12.03
C GLN A 77 -2.95 2.43 -13.27
N GLU A 78 -1.70 1.99 -13.05
CA GLU A 78 -0.77 1.64 -14.14
C GLU A 78 -1.22 0.36 -14.88
N LEU A 79 -1.77 -0.62 -14.18
CA LEU A 79 -2.21 -1.90 -14.77
C LEU A 79 -3.63 -1.87 -15.33
N CYS A 80 -4.53 -1.10 -14.73
CA CYS A 80 -5.96 -1.06 -15.05
C CYS A 80 -6.50 0.38 -15.09
N PRO A 81 -6.06 1.19 -16.08
CA PRO A 81 -6.43 2.60 -16.15
C PRO A 81 -7.94 2.83 -16.30
N GLU A 82 -8.65 1.92 -16.98
CA GLU A 82 -10.11 1.99 -17.15
C GLU A 82 -10.89 1.82 -15.83
N GLN A 83 -10.27 1.22 -14.81
CA GLN A 83 -10.89 0.93 -13.52
C GLN A 83 -10.45 1.93 -12.44
N ALA A 84 -9.66 2.95 -12.79
CA ALA A 84 -9.12 3.93 -11.85
C ALA A 84 -10.21 4.69 -11.05
N GLU A 85 -11.41 4.82 -11.60
CA GLU A 85 -12.56 5.42 -10.88
C GLU A 85 -12.99 4.61 -9.65
N SER A 86 -12.74 3.29 -9.63
CA SER A 86 -13.05 2.44 -8.46
C SER A 86 -12.22 2.78 -7.22
N ILE A 87 -11.08 3.47 -7.40
CA ILE A 87 -10.22 3.91 -6.30
C ILE A 87 -10.95 4.95 -5.45
N SER A 88 -11.60 5.93 -6.08
CA SER A 88 -12.31 7.01 -5.38
C SER A 88 -13.45 6.50 -4.50
N GLN A 89 -14.14 5.43 -4.93
CA GLN A 89 -15.24 4.81 -4.18
C GLN A 89 -14.77 4.08 -2.91
N SER A 90 -13.52 3.62 -2.89
CA SER A 90 -12.95 2.89 -1.75
C SER A 90 -12.41 3.80 -0.62
N CYS A 91 -12.22 5.10 -0.89
CA CYS A 91 -11.75 6.06 0.11
C CYS A 91 -12.83 6.46 1.13
N ASP A 92 -14.11 6.35 0.77
CA ASP A 92 -15.24 6.78 1.62
C ASP A 92 -15.43 5.89 2.87
N PHE A 93 -14.85 4.69 2.90
CA PHE A 93 -14.98 3.75 4.01
C PHE A 93 -13.98 3.97 5.16
N SER A 94 -13.00 4.86 5.02
CA SER A 94 -11.93 5.04 6.03
C SER A 94 -12.16 6.14 7.07
N PHE A 95 -13.29 6.86 7.04
CA PHE A 95 -13.56 7.97 7.98
C PHE A 95 -14.70 7.74 8.98
N ASN A 96 -15.30 6.53 9.03
CA ASN A 96 -16.30 6.19 10.05
C ASN A 96 -15.73 5.20 11.07
N TYR A 97 -14.81 5.67 11.91
CA TYR A 97 -14.50 5.08 13.23
C TYR A 97 -14.09 6.19 14.19
#